data_AF-A0A9P6MTB9-F1
#
_entry.id   AF-A0A9P6MTB9-F1
#
_cell.length_a   1.000
_cell.length_b   1.000
_cell.length_c   1.000
_cell.angle_alpha   90.00
_cell.angle_beta   90.00
_cell.angle_gamma   90.00
#
_symmetry.space_group_name_H-M   'P 1'
#
loop_
_entity.id
_entity.type
_entity.pdbx_description
1 polymer ?
#
loop_
_entity_poly.entity_id
_entity_poly.type
_entity_poly.pdbx_seq_one_letter_code
_entity_poly.pdbx_strand_id
1 'polypeptide(L)'
;MFRGLILDKRVYPPKVVCLPLLAIDTVEKGLVSSFKFLSHEKQIFEASVKMDGTSMVMTSYQGRMIVATKNRFKSTRVDFVKAILYARNITESAFRENYTYICEYVGGPNCRVIEYPYEEMCLLTVIDNLTGVELDYERRRSIADALGFITPATVYFTLTRSFDDVMHCFSEIYGSIEGIVVRTSD
;
A
#
# COMPACT_ATOMS: atom_id res chain seq x y z
N MET A 1 6.99 -15.22 -8.13
CA MET A 1 6.56 -15.70 -6.78
C MET A 1 5.71 -14.60 -6.15
N PHE A 2 4.43 -14.86 -5.88
CA PHE A 2 3.53 -13.90 -5.24
C PHE A 2 3.89 -13.72 -3.76
N ARG A 3 4.13 -12.49 -3.31
CA ARG A 3 4.68 -12.18 -1.98
C ARG A 3 3.58 -11.71 -1.03
N GLY A 4 2.92 -12.64 -0.32
CA GLY A 4 1.81 -12.34 0.59
C GLY A 4 0.44 -12.86 0.14
N LEU A 5 0.40 -13.72 -0.88
CA LEU A 5 -0.82 -14.46 -1.27
C LEU A 5 -1.22 -15.44 -0.16
N ILE A 6 -2.47 -15.36 0.30
CA ILE A 6 -3.03 -16.29 1.28
C ILE A 6 -4.21 -17.00 0.63
N LEU A 7 -4.19 -18.34 0.70
CA LEU A 7 -5.23 -19.20 0.16
C LEU A 7 -5.83 -20.05 1.28
N ASP A 8 -7.16 -20.19 1.31
CA ASP A 8 -7.80 -21.25 2.07
C ASP A 8 -7.92 -22.51 1.21
N LYS A 9 -7.11 -23.52 1.54
CA LYS A 9 -7.09 -24.81 0.86
C LYS A 9 -8.14 -25.80 1.37
N ARG A 10 -8.92 -25.45 2.40
CA ARG A 10 -9.98 -26.30 2.97
C ARG A 10 -11.23 -26.35 2.09
N VAL A 11 -11.34 -25.45 1.12
CA VAL A 11 -12.44 -25.37 0.13
C VAL A 11 -11.92 -25.63 -1.28
N TYR A 12 -12.76 -26.16 -2.16
CA TYR A 12 -12.42 -26.45 -3.56
C TYR A 12 -13.35 -25.72 -4.54
N PRO A 13 -12.82 -24.91 -5.49
CA PRO A 13 -11.40 -24.55 -5.62
C PRO A 13 -10.88 -23.74 -4.42
N PRO A 14 -9.57 -23.72 -4.14
CA PRO A 14 -9.00 -22.93 -3.04
C PRO A 14 -9.42 -21.46 -3.14
N LYS A 15 -9.90 -20.89 -2.02
CA LYS A 15 -10.37 -19.50 -1.99
C LYS A 15 -9.19 -18.55 -1.74
N VAL A 16 -9.11 -17.48 -2.54
CA VAL A 16 -8.20 -16.37 -2.26
C VAL A 16 -8.70 -15.62 -1.02
N VAL A 17 -7.87 -15.63 0.02
CA VAL A 17 -8.13 -14.92 1.27
C VAL A 17 -7.50 -13.55 1.24
N CYS A 18 -6.32 -13.44 0.63
CA CYS A 18 -5.52 -12.24 0.63
C CYS A 18 -4.69 -12.15 -0.64
N LEU A 19 -4.71 -11.00 -1.31
CA LEU A 19 -3.88 -10.72 -2.48
C LEU A 19 -2.70 -9.82 -2.09
N PRO A 20 -1.47 -10.15 -2.50
CA PRO A 20 -0.35 -9.27 -2.27
C PRO A 20 -0.37 -8.10 -3.24
N LEU A 21 0.35 -7.02 -2.89
CA LEU A 21 0.71 -6.02 -3.89
C LEU A 21 1.52 -6.72 -4.99
N LEU A 22 1.22 -6.39 -6.25
CA LEU A 22 2.08 -6.80 -7.36
C LEU A 22 3.49 -6.23 -7.18
N ALA A 23 4.48 -6.90 -7.77
CA ALA A 23 5.84 -6.40 -7.71
C ALA A 23 5.90 -5.04 -8.43
N ILE A 24 6.47 -4.05 -7.75
CA ILE A 24 6.70 -2.72 -8.32
C ILE A 24 8.07 -2.74 -9.00
N ASP A 25 8.12 -2.30 -10.25
CA ASP A 25 9.38 -2.09 -10.95
C ASP A 25 10.14 -0.91 -10.31
N THR A 26 11.40 -1.16 -9.94
CA THR A 26 12.24 -0.14 -9.32
C THR A 26 13.09 0.52 -10.41
N VAL A 27 12.93 1.83 -10.58
CA VAL A 27 13.74 2.62 -11.50
C VAL A 27 14.70 3.46 -10.70
N GLU A 28 16.00 3.16 -10.78
CA GLU A 28 17.03 4.00 -10.19
C GLU A 28 17.15 5.33 -10.95
N LYS A 29 17.52 6.39 -10.22
CA LYS A 29 17.58 7.79 -10.71
C LYS A 29 18.31 7.96 -12.06
N GLY A 30 19.29 7.11 -12.37
CA GLY A 30 20.07 7.15 -13.61
C GLY A 30 19.46 6.41 -14.82
N LEU A 31 18.41 5.62 -14.63
CA LEU A 31 17.75 4.82 -15.68
C LEU A 31 16.36 5.35 -16.06
N VAL A 32 15.89 6.38 -15.36
CA VAL A 32 14.61 7.04 -15.58
C VAL A 32 14.48 7.60 -17.00
N SER A 33 15.55 8.18 -17.55
CA SER A 33 15.55 8.76 -18.90
C SER A 33 15.33 7.74 -20.02
N SER A 34 15.46 6.44 -19.72
CA SER A 34 15.16 5.33 -20.63
C SER A 34 13.78 4.71 -20.41
N PHE A 35 13.04 5.10 -19.37
CA PHE A 35 11.70 4.60 -19.12
C PHE A 35 10.70 5.34 -20.01
N LYS A 36 10.36 4.72 -21.15
CA LYS A 36 9.31 5.22 -22.03
C LYS A 36 7.98 4.66 -21.55
N PHE A 37 7.06 5.52 -21.12
CA PHE A 37 5.65 5.16 -21.04
C PHE A 37 5.22 4.71 -22.44
N LEU A 38 4.81 3.45 -22.56
CA LEU A 38 4.59 2.81 -23.86
C LEU A 38 3.33 3.33 -24.58
N SER A 39 2.48 4.09 -23.90
CA SER A 39 1.23 4.61 -24.48
C SER A 39 1.38 6.04 -25.01
N HIS A 40 0.92 6.25 -26.24
CA HIS A 40 0.75 7.59 -26.83
C HIS A 40 -0.55 8.27 -26.37
N GLU A 41 -1.31 7.63 -25.48
CA GLU A 41 -2.54 8.15 -24.92
C GLU A 41 -2.29 8.93 -23.63
N LYS A 42 -3.12 9.95 -23.41
CA LYS A 42 -3.10 10.80 -22.22
C LYS A 42 -3.46 9.98 -20.98
N GLN A 43 -2.46 9.40 -20.32
CA GLN A 43 -2.66 8.62 -19.11
C GLN A 43 -2.65 9.52 -17.86
N ILE A 44 -3.55 9.23 -16.92
CA ILE A 44 -3.56 9.84 -15.59
C ILE A 44 -2.76 8.94 -14.67
N PHE A 45 -1.85 9.55 -13.93
CA PHE A 45 -0.98 8.87 -13.00
C PHE A 45 -1.23 9.41 -11.60
N GLU A 46 -1.14 8.50 -10.64
CA GLU A 46 -1.13 8.81 -9.22
C GLU A 46 0.31 8.67 -8.72
N ALA A 47 0.95 9.75 -8.29
CA ALA A 47 2.22 9.67 -7.56
C ALA A 47 1.97 9.87 -6.08
N SER A 48 2.57 8.99 -5.28
CA SER A 48 2.47 9.02 -3.82
C SER A 48 3.85 8.90 -3.18
N VAL A 49 4.04 9.55 -2.03
CA VAL A 49 5.27 9.35 -1.25
C VAL A 49 5.40 7.88 -0.86
N LYS A 50 6.58 7.31 -1.09
CA LYS A 50 6.91 5.97 -0.61
C LYS A 50 7.14 6.04 0.90
N MET A 51 6.26 5.40 1.65
CA MET A 51 6.38 5.29 3.10
C MET A 51 7.45 4.27 3.46
N ASP A 52 8.30 4.63 4.43
CA ASP A 52 9.38 3.78 4.90
C ASP A 52 9.04 3.18 6.27
N GLY A 53 8.65 1.91 6.29
CA GLY A 53 8.32 1.25 7.53
C GLY A 53 8.25 -0.26 7.42
N THR A 54 7.21 -0.81 8.03
CA THR A 54 6.88 -2.22 7.91
C THR A 54 5.58 -2.42 7.15
N SER A 55 5.67 -2.99 5.95
CA SER A 55 4.51 -3.44 5.19
C SER A 55 3.70 -4.51 5.94
N MET A 56 2.44 -4.17 6.17
CA MET A 56 1.41 -4.97 6.81
C MET A 56 0.30 -5.28 5.81
N VAL A 57 -0.19 -6.50 5.86
CA VAL A 57 -1.28 -7.00 5.04
C VAL A 57 -2.40 -7.45 5.97
N MET A 58 -3.60 -6.93 5.75
CA MET A 58 -4.75 -7.15 6.61
C MET A 58 -5.97 -7.56 5.79
N THR A 59 -6.77 -8.48 6.30
CA THR A 59 -8.03 -8.89 5.68
C THR A 59 -8.97 -9.51 6.72
N SER A 60 -10.28 -9.45 6.47
CA SER A 60 -11.26 -10.21 7.25
C SER A 60 -11.65 -11.48 6.52
N TYR A 61 -11.53 -12.61 7.22
CA TYR A 61 -11.86 -13.92 6.68
C TYR A 61 -12.52 -14.80 7.74
N GLN A 62 -13.73 -15.29 7.44
CA GLN A 62 -14.51 -16.15 8.35
C GLN A 62 -14.68 -15.53 9.74
N GLY A 63 -15.00 -14.23 9.81
CA GLY A 63 -15.19 -13.51 11.07
C GLY A 63 -13.90 -13.36 11.88
N ARG A 64 -12.74 -13.40 11.23
CA ARG A 64 -11.43 -13.20 11.89
C ARG A 64 -10.60 -12.20 11.12
N MET A 65 -10.02 -11.27 11.86
CA MET A 65 -9.01 -10.37 11.34
C MET A 65 -7.69 -11.15 11.17
N ILE A 66 -7.23 -11.23 9.93
CA ILE A 66 -5.92 -11.73 9.57
C ILE A 66 -5.02 -10.52 9.40
N VAL A 67 -3.89 -10.52 10.11
CA VAL A 67 -2.81 -9.54 9.96
C VAL A 67 -1.52 -10.32 9.72
N ALA A 68 -0.76 -9.91 8.72
CA ALA A 68 0.52 -10.51 8.38
C ALA A 68 1.50 -9.42 7.92
N THR A 69 2.79 -9.70 8.04
CA THR A 69 3.81 -8.97 7.27
C THR A 69 3.99 -9.64 5.92
N LYS A 70 4.68 -8.98 4.98
CA LYS A 70 5.01 -9.48 3.62
C LYS A 70 5.32 -10.98 3.50
N ASN A 71 5.97 -11.60 4.50
CA ASN A 71 6.36 -13.01 4.47
C ASN A 71 5.96 -13.85 5.71
N ARG A 72 5.32 -13.26 6.73
CA ARG A 72 5.07 -13.96 8.00
C ARG A 72 3.75 -13.56 8.65
N PHE A 73 2.95 -14.57 8.99
CA PHE A 73 1.75 -14.45 9.82
C PHE A 73 2.04 -14.25 11.31
N LYS A 74 3.23 -14.66 11.76
CA LYS A 74 3.66 -14.58 13.15
C LYS A 74 4.97 -13.80 13.21
N SER A 75 4.91 -12.64 13.83
CA SER A 75 6.07 -11.85 14.24
C SER A 75 5.62 -10.93 15.35
N THR A 76 6.56 -10.51 16.21
CA THR A 76 6.31 -9.50 17.25
C THR A 76 5.64 -8.24 16.68
N ARG A 77 5.95 -7.89 15.43
CA ARG A 77 5.32 -6.77 14.71
C ARG A 77 3.84 -6.99 14.40
N VAL A 78 3.47 -8.22 14.00
CA VAL A 78 2.06 -8.57 13.78
C VAL A 78 1.28 -8.45 15.08
N ASP A 79 1.83 -8.95 16.18
CA ASP A 79 1.17 -8.91 17.48
C ASP A 79 1.02 -7.47 17.99
N PHE A 80 2.05 -6.65 17.80
CA PHE A 80 2.03 -5.23 18.14
C PHE A 80 0.99 -4.45 17.34
N VAL A 81 0.96 -4.59 16.00
CA VAL A 81 -0.06 -3.93 15.17
C VAL A 81 -1.46 -4.40 15.53
N LYS A 82 -1.67 -5.70 15.78
CA LYS A 82 -2.96 -6.19 16.26
C LYS A 82 -3.38 -5.52 17.57
N ALA A 83 -2.47 -5.37 18.53
CA ALA A 83 -2.75 -4.69 19.79
C ALA A 83 -3.16 -3.22 19.56
N ILE A 84 -2.50 -2.51 18.65
CA ILE A 84 -2.88 -1.13 18.27
C ILE A 84 -4.28 -1.10 17.66
N LEU A 85 -4.59 -1.99 16.71
CA LEU A 85 -5.91 -2.04 16.08
C LEU A 85 -7.01 -2.29 17.12
N TYR A 86 -6.82 -3.26 18.01
CA TYR A 86 -7.78 -3.55 19.08
C TYR A 86 -7.92 -2.39 20.07
N ALA A 87 -6.83 -1.71 20.43
CA ALA A 87 -6.87 -0.52 21.28
C ALA A 87 -7.66 0.64 20.64
N ARG A 88 -7.70 0.70 19.31
CA ARG A 88 -8.50 1.65 18.52
C ARG A 88 -9.92 1.15 18.22
N ASN A 89 -10.35 0.03 18.80
CA ASN A 89 -11.63 -0.65 18.49
C ASN A 89 -11.80 -1.06 17.01
N ILE A 90 -10.69 -1.25 16.31
CA ILE A 90 -10.68 -1.75 14.93
C ILE A 90 -10.64 -3.27 14.97
N THR A 91 -11.78 -3.89 14.72
CA THR A 91 -11.98 -5.35 14.74
C THR A 91 -12.23 -5.87 13.32
N GLU A 92 -12.42 -7.18 13.17
CA GLU A 92 -12.74 -7.84 11.90
C GLU A 92 -13.93 -7.23 11.14
N SER A 93 -14.90 -6.63 11.84
CA SER A 93 -16.07 -6.00 11.23
C SER A 93 -15.76 -4.67 10.57
N ALA A 94 -14.62 -4.04 10.91
CA ALA A 94 -14.15 -2.82 10.25
C ALA A 94 -13.59 -3.10 8.84
N PHE A 95 -13.24 -4.37 8.55
CA PHE A 95 -12.71 -4.77 7.26
C PHE A 95 -13.78 -5.47 6.43
N ARG A 96 -13.92 -5.04 5.18
CA ARG A 96 -14.84 -5.66 4.23
C ARG A 96 -14.35 -7.05 3.85
N GLU A 97 -15.26 -8.01 3.79
CA GLU A 97 -14.93 -9.34 3.27
C GLU A 97 -14.46 -9.29 1.82
N ASN A 98 -13.55 -10.21 1.47
CA ASN A 98 -12.92 -10.31 0.15
C ASN A 98 -12.10 -9.07 -0.23
N TYR A 99 -11.69 -8.23 0.73
CA TYR A 99 -10.79 -7.11 0.48
C TYR A 99 -9.47 -7.37 1.20
N THR A 100 -8.37 -6.99 0.55
CA THR A 100 -7.04 -6.98 1.16
C THR A 100 -6.59 -5.55 1.35
N TYR A 101 -6.18 -5.23 2.57
CA TYR A 101 -5.71 -3.91 2.97
C TYR A 101 -4.21 -3.98 3.12
N ILE A 102 -3.50 -3.16 2.35
CA ILE A 102 -2.05 -3.09 2.40
C ILE A 102 -1.68 -1.76 3.03
N CYS A 103 -1.01 -1.84 4.17
CA CYS A 103 -0.58 -0.68 4.93
C CYS A 103 0.93 -0.70 5.13
N GLU A 104 1.50 0.47 5.39
CA GLU A 104 2.81 0.62 5.99
C GLU A 104 2.60 1.05 7.44
N TYR A 105 3.17 0.32 8.40
CA TYR A 105 3.33 0.83 9.76
C TYR A 105 4.59 1.68 9.82
N VAL A 106 4.44 2.97 10.10
CA VAL A 106 5.54 3.94 10.13
C VAL A 106 5.76 4.48 11.54
N GLY A 107 6.99 4.88 11.84
CA GLY A 107 7.38 5.40 13.15
C GLY A 107 7.97 4.37 14.12
N GLY A 108 8.43 4.90 15.26
CA GLY A 108 9.09 4.12 16.31
C GLY A 108 10.48 3.64 15.91
N PRO A 109 11.06 2.65 16.63
CA PRO A 109 12.39 2.10 16.34
C PRO A 109 12.46 1.30 15.02
N ASN A 110 11.44 1.38 14.18
CA ASN A 110 11.28 0.60 12.95
C ASN A 110 11.50 1.41 11.65
N CYS A 111 11.83 2.69 11.76
CA CYS A 111 12.26 3.53 10.64
C CYS A 111 13.60 3.01 10.08
N ARG A 112 13.71 2.82 8.76
CA ARG A 112 14.98 2.32 8.17
C ARG A 112 15.85 3.44 7.65
N VAL A 113 15.22 4.46 7.08
CA VAL A 113 15.83 5.58 6.35
C VAL A 113 15.20 6.89 6.79
N ILE A 114 13.87 6.96 6.96
CA ILE A 114 13.15 8.20 7.31
C ILE A 114 12.61 8.12 8.73
N GLU A 115 12.98 9.08 9.58
CA GLU A 115 12.44 9.21 10.93
C GLU A 115 11.09 9.92 10.92
N TYR A 116 10.04 9.21 11.35
CA TYR A 116 8.71 9.79 11.52
C TYR A 116 8.52 10.23 12.99
N PRO A 117 8.03 11.46 13.26
CA PRO A 117 7.78 11.94 14.61
C PRO A 117 6.50 11.36 15.24
N TYR A 118 5.84 10.44 14.54
CA TYR A 118 4.58 9.80 14.92
C TYR A 118 4.64 8.31 14.60
N GLU A 119 3.80 7.52 15.28
CA GLU A 119 3.60 6.10 15.02
C GLU A 119 2.19 5.88 14.47
N GLU A 120 2.08 5.52 13.19
CA GLU A 120 0.78 5.40 12.52
C GLU A 120 0.69 4.29 11.49
N MET A 121 -0.54 3.86 11.24
CA MET A 121 -0.89 2.99 10.12
C MET A 121 -1.18 3.85 8.89
N CYS A 122 -0.42 3.63 7.83
CA CYS A 122 -0.61 4.29 6.55
C CYS A 122 -1.22 3.34 5.53
N LEU A 123 -2.47 3.57 5.09
CA LEU A 123 -3.12 2.75 4.07
C LEU A 123 -2.56 3.07 2.68
N LEU A 124 -1.82 2.12 2.10
CA LEU A 124 -1.18 2.27 0.79
C LEU A 124 -2.12 1.91 -0.35
N THR A 125 -2.87 0.82 -0.18
CA THR A 125 -3.88 0.39 -1.15
C THR A 125 -4.87 -0.59 -0.53
N VAL A 126 -5.98 -0.81 -1.24
CA VAL A 126 -6.96 -1.84 -0.94
C VAL A 126 -7.24 -2.60 -2.23
N ILE A 127 -7.16 -3.93 -2.19
CA ILE A 127 -7.39 -4.80 -3.36
C ILE A 127 -8.71 -5.53 -3.16
N ASP A 128 -9.58 -5.52 -4.18
CA ASP A 128 -10.71 -6.43 -4.24
C ASP A 128 -10.21 -7.82 -4.65
N ASN A 129 -10.32 -8.79 -3.74
CA ASN A 129 -9.79 -10.15 -3.96
C ASN A 129 -10.55 -10.93 -5.03
N LEU A 130 -11.74 -10.49 -5.44
CA LEU A 130 -12.52 -11.12 -6.51
C LEU A 130 -12.02 -10.68 -7.89
N THR A 131 -11.71 -9.39 -8.04
CA THR A 131 -11.28 -8.83 -9.33
C THR A 131 -9.77 -8.70 -9.45
N GLY A 132 -9.05 -8.68 -8.33
CA GLY A 132 -7.63 -8.36 -8.25
C GLY A 132 -7.31 -6.88 -8.42
N VAL A 133 -8.32 -6.02 -8.51
CA VAL A 133 -8.16 -4.59 -8.83
C VAL A 133 -7.96 -3.78 -7.54
N GLU A 134 -6.98 -2.87 -7.57
CA GLU A 134 -6.79 -1.86 -6.53
C GLU A 134 -7.92 -0.82 -6.55
N LEU A 135 -8.40 -0.42 -5.38
CA LEU A 135 -9.35 0.68 -5.28
C LEU A 135 -8.68 2.00 -5.66
N ASP A 136 -9.46 2.87 -6.31
CA ASP A 136 -9.06 4.25 -6.53
C ASP A 136 -8.76 4.99 -5.21
N TYR A 137 -8.00 6.06 -5.33
CA TYR A 137 -7.57 6.88 -4.20
C TYR A 137 -8.73 7.40 -3.34
N GLU A 138 -9.84 7.84 -3.94
CA GLU A 138 -10.94 8.43 -3.17
C GLU A 138 -11.63 7.39 -2.29
N ARG A 139 -11.86 6.18 -2.83
CA ARG A 139 -12.33 5.04 -2.05
C ARG A 139 -11.32 4.62 -1.00
N ARG A 140 -10.04 4.55 -1.36
CA ARG A 140 -8.95 4.23 -0.44
C ARG A 140 -8.90 5.22 0.73
N ARG A 141 -8.95 6.51 0.43
CA ARG A 141 -8.95 7.59 1.42
C ARG A 141 -10.17 7.52 2.33
N SER A 142 -11.36 7.34 1.77
CA SER A 142 -12.59 7.18 2.56
C SER A 142 -12.49 6.02 3.55
N ILE A 143 -11.89 4.90 3.14
CA ILE A 143 -11.65 3.76 4.03
C ILE A 143 -10.58 4.10 5.07
N ALA A 144 -9.48 4.75 4.69
CA ALA A 144 -8.44 5.17 5.62
C ALA A 144 -9.02 6.05 6.74
N ASP A 145 -9.82 7.06 6.36
CA ASP A 145 -10.49 7.97 7.29
C ASP A 145 -11.41 7.20 8.25
N ALA A 146 -12.20 6.25 7.73
CA ALA A 146 -13.09 5.42 8.54
C ALA A 146 -12.34 4.51 9.53
N LEU A 147 -11.12 4.10 9.19
CA LEU A 147 -10.25 3.28 10.05
C LEU A 147 -9.33 4.12 10.95
N GLY A 148 -9.35 5.46 10.83
CA GLY A 148 -8.39 6.32 11.52
C GLY A 148 -6.94 6.06 11.09
N PHE A 149 -6.73 5.70 9.82
CA PHE A 149 -5.42 5.54 9.20
C PHE A 149 -5.07 6.77 8.38
N ILE A 150 -3.78 7.02 8.20
CA ILE A 150 -3.31 8.03 7.25
C ILE A 150 -3.21 7.44 5.83
N THR A 151 -3.18 8.29 4.82
CA THR A 151 -2.77 7.91 3.45
C THR A 151 -1.48 8.62 3.09
N PRO A 152 -0.66 8.08 2.18
CA PRO A 152 0.48 8.80 1.66
C PRO A 152 0.05 10.13 1.05
N ALA A 153 0.93 11.14 1.09
CA ALA A 153 0.73 12.35 0.30
C ALA A 153 0.72 11.96 -1.19
N THR A 154 -0.39 12.28 -1.87
CA THR A 154 -0.66 11.87 -3.24
C THR A 154 -0.94 13.08 -4.12
N VAL A 155 -0.35 13.10 -5.31
CA VAL A 155 -0.63 14.07 -6.36
C VAL A 155 -1.05 13.35 -7.64
N TYR A 156 -1.98 13.95 -8.37
CA TYR A 156 -2.39 13.49 -9.68
C TYR A 156 -1.73 14.31 -10.75
N PHE A 157 -1.26 13.63 -11.79
CA PHE A 157 -0.76 14.28 -12.98
C PHE A 157 -1.25 13.54 -14.21
N THR A 158 -1.50 14.29 -15.28
CA THR A 158 -1.80 13.70 -16.57
C THR A 158 -0.54 13.82 -17.43
N LEU A 159 0.02 12.71 -17.91
CA LEU A 159 1.15 12.76 -18.84
C LEU A 159 0.64 13.18 -20.23
N THR A 160 0.42 14.46 -20.40
CA THR A 160 0.86 15.19 -21.61
C THR A 160 2.27 15.78 -21.41
N ARG A 161 2.93 15.42 -20.30
CA ARG A 161 4.11 16.04 -19.70
C ARG A 161 5.16 14.96 -19.38
N SER A 162 6.43 15.32 -19.24
CA SER A 162 7.51 14.34 -19.07
C SER A 162 7.61 13.86 -17.63
N PHE A 163 8.31 12.75 -17.39
CA PHE A 163 8.64 12.28 -16.03
C PHE A 163 9.35 13.36 -15.19
N ASP A 164 10.03 14.30 -15.83
CA ASP A 164 10.71 15.41 -15.15
C ASP A 164 9.74 16.31 -14.38
N ASP A 165 8.50 16.46 -14.86
CA ASP A 165 7.47 17.24 -14.16
C ASP A 165 7.05 16.58 -12.84
N VAL A 166 7.00 15.24 -12.81
CA VAL A 166 6.75 14.48 -11.57
C VAL A 166 7.90 14.72 -10.61
N MET A 167 9.14 14.55 -11.08
CA MET A 167 10.32 14.78 -10.23
C MET A 167 10.40 16.22 -9.74
N HIS A 168 9.93 17.19 -10.52
CA HIS A 168 9.86 18.59 -10.11
C HIS A 168 8.87 18.81 -8.96
N CYS A 169 7.67 18.22 -9.02
CA CYS A 169 6.68 18.31 -7.94
C CYS A 169 7.20 17.76 -6.60
N PHE A 170 8.10 16.78 -6.64
CA PHE A 170 8.68 16.18 -5.45
C PHE A 170 10.09 16.70 -5.13
N SER A 171 10.61 17.66 -5.91
CA SER A 171 11.99 18.13 -5.78
C SER A 171 12.28 18.79 -4.43
N GLU A 172 11.30 19.50 -3.86
CA GLU A 172 11.44 20.21 -2.58
C GLU A 172 11.50 19.27 -1.37
N ILE A 173 10.92 18.07 -1.48
CA ILE A 173 10.93 17.07 -0.41
C ILE A 173 11.93 15.95 -0.67
N TYR A 174 12.69 16.05 -1.78
CA TYR A 174 13.68 15.08 -2.19
C TYR A 174 14.82 15.00 -1.17
N GLY A 175 15.12 13.81 -0.66
CA GLY A 175 16.08 13.59 0.43
C GLY A 175 15.46 13.57 1.84
N SER A 176 14.20 14.01 1.98
CA SER A 176 13.39 13.85 3.19
C SER A 176 12.34 12.72 3.06
N ILE A 177 12.30 12.06 1.90
CA ILE A 177 11.43 10.92 1.60
C ILE A 177 12.28 9.78 1.03
N GLU A 178 11.84 8.53 1.23
CA GLU A 178 12.53 7.35 0.72
C GLU A 178 12.45 7.26 -0.82
N GLY A 179 11.33 7.71 -1.38
CA GLY A 179 11.06 7.66 -2.82
C GLY A 179 9.61 7.97 -3.15
N ILE A 180 9.21 7.66 -4.38
CA ILE A 180 7.86 7.89 -4.90
C ILE A 180 7.34 6.58 -5.49
N VAL A 181 6.07 6.28 -5.26
CA VAL A 181 5.34 5.21 -5.94
C VAL A 181 4.40 5.85 -6.94
N VAL A 182 4.58 5.50 -8.22
CA VAL A 182 3.72 5.94 -9.33
C VAL A 182 2.80 4.80 -9.71
N ARG A 183 1.49 5.05 -9.74
CA ARG A 183 0.48 4.14 -10.29
C ARG A 183 0.01 4.67 -11.63
N THR A 184 -0.05 3.77 -12.59
CA THR A 184 -0.57 3.99 -13.93
C THR A 184 -2.01 3.47 -13.97
N SER A 185 -2.79 3.90 -14.96
CA SER A 185 -4.19 3.49 -15.09
C SER A 185 -4.38 2.11 -15.77
N ASP A 186 -3.29 1.43 -16.12
CA ASP A 186 -3.26 0.14 -16.81
C ASP A 186 -2.88 -1.05 -15.92
#